data_AF-A0A7R9GK05-F1
#
_entry.id   AF-A0A7R9GK05-F1
#
_cell.length_a   1.000
_cell.length_b   1.000
_cell.length_c   1.000
_cell.angle_alpha   90.00
_cell.angle_beta   90.00
_cell.angle_gamma   90.00
#
_symmetry.space_group_name_H-M   'P 1'
#
loop_
_entity.id
_entity.type
_entity.pdbx_description
1 polymer ?
#
loop_
_entity_poly.entity_id
_entity_poly.type
_entity_poly.pdbx_seq_one_letter_code
_entity_poly.pdbx_strand_id
1 'polypeptide(L)'
;METRQIELKEAMLTFYRVCEDHKQTEQALKNLAKIKKDKVKKAKEDLLTTSDYLKLAQQVFNKWIRLRDANQGCISCGTPLGSKYDAGHFWSAGGHSSVRFHPDNVHAQCVACNQHKHGNLIAYQKGLIAKIGLQKYDQLEAKAHDTKKWTKDELKELIATYKNKIKDEDYR
;
A
#
# COMPACT_ATOMS: atom_id res chain seq x y z
N MET A 1 23.01 -49.33 -45.38
CA MET A 1 23.04 -47.86 -45.18
C MET A 1 21.66 -47.31 -44.84
N GLU A 2 20.62 -47.80 -45.51
CA GLU A 2 19.22 -47.37 -45.33
C GLU A 2 18.64 -47.68 -43.94
N THR A 3 18.91 -48.87 -43.39
CA THR A 3 18.52 -49.27 -42.02
C THR A 3 19.09 -48.34 -40.95
N ARG A 4 20.38 -47.96 -41.07
CA ARG A 4 21.04 -47.04 -40.15
C ARG A 4 20.44 -45.62 -40.21
N GLN A 5 19.96 -45.18 -41.38
CA GLN A 5 19.27 -43.89 -41.51
C GLN A 5 17.85 -43.91 -40.90
N ILE A 6 17.16 -45.05 -40.95
CA ILE A 6 15.85 -45.24 -40.31
C ILE A 6 16.00 -45.19 -38.79
N GLU A 7 16.94 -45.93 -38.22
CA GLU A 7 17.22 -45.93 -36.76
C GLU A 7 17.59 -44.53 -36.23
N LEU A 8 18.40 -43.77 -36.97
CA LEU A 8 18.76 -42.39 -36.63
C LEU A 8 17.54 -41.44 -36.64
N LYS A 9 16.62 -41.60 -37.59
CA LYS A 9 15.38 -40.81 -37.65
C LYS A 9 14.44 -41.16 -36.48
N GLU A 10 14.28 -42.44 -36.15
CA GLU A 10 13.46 -42.88 -35.02
C GLU A 10 14.02 -42.41 -33.68
N ALA A 11 15.34 -42.47 -33.49
CA ALA A 11 16.01 -41.93 -32.30
C ALA A 11 15.83 -40.41 -32.19
N MET A 12 15.92 -39.67 -33.30
CA MET A 12 15.72 -38.21 -33.32
C MET A 12 14.26 -37.81 -33.05
N LEU A 13 13.28 -38.52 -33.62
CA LEU A 13 11.85 -38.33 -33.34
C LEU A 13 11.52 -38.61 -31.87
N THR A 14 12.12 -39.67 -31.31
CA THR A 14 11.97 -40.01 -29.89
C THR A 14 12.57 -38.93 -29.00
N PHE A 15 13.76 -38.43 -29.32
CA PHE A 15 14.40 -37.33 -28.60
C PHE A 15 13.56 -36.04 -28.65
N TYR A 16 13.03 -35.67 -29.82
CA TYR A 16 12.21 -34.47 -29.98
C TYR A 16 10.91 -34.53 -29.17
N ARG A 17 10.27 -35.71 -29.12
CA ARG A 17 9.08 -35.98 -28.31
C ARG A 17 9.35 -35.86 -26.81
N VAL A 18 10.47 -36.43 -26.34
CA VAL A 18 10.92 -36.28 -24.94
C VAL A 18 11.17 -34.81 -24.57
N CYS A 19 11.80 -34.03 -25.46
CA CYS A 19 11.99 -32.60 -25.23
C CYS A 19 10.67 -31.81 -25.17
N GLU A 20 9.65 -32.21 -25.92
CA GLU A 20 8.32 -31.57 -25.89
C GLU A 20 7.55 -31.92 -24.60
N ASP A 21 7.60 -33.19 -24.18
CA ASP A 21 7.05 -33.65 -22.89
C ASP A 21 7.71 -32.92 -21.69
N HIS A 22 9.03 -32.66 -21.76
CA HIS A 22 9.75 -31.87 -20.76
C HIS A 22 9.27 -30.41 -20.69
N LYS A 23 8.99 -29.77 -21.83
CA LYS A 23 8.44 -28.40 -21.86
C LYS A 23 7.01 -28.34 -21.32
N GLN A 24 6.18 -29.33 -21.67
CA GLN A 24 4.80 -29.41 -21.18
C GLN A 24 4.74 -29.64 -19.67
N THR A 25 5.61 -30.51 -19.15
CA THR A 25 5.74 -30.76 -17.69
C THR A 25 6.25 -29.53 -16.94
N GLU A 26 7.26 -28.81 -17.45
CA GLU A 26 7.73 -27.56 -16.84
C GLU A 26 6.60 -26.50 -16.77
N GLN A 27 5.84 -26.35 -17.86
CA GLN A 27 4.69 -25.45 -17.90
C GLN A 27 3.59 -25.86 -16.93
N ALA A 28 3.30 -27.16 -16.81
CA ALA A 28 2.33 -27.69 -15.85
C ALA A 28 2.76 -27.44 -14.40
N LEU A 29 4.04 -27.63 -14.07
CA LEU A 29 4.60 -27.33 -12.75
C LEU A 29 4.49 -25.83 -12.41
N LYS A 30 4.80 -24.94 -13.37
CA LYS A 30 4.61 -23.47 -13.21
C LYS A 30 3.15 -23.10 -12.97
N ASN A 31 2.23 -23.69 -13.72
CA ASN A 31 0.78 -23.48 -13.55
C ASN A 31 0.30 -23.97 -12.18
N LEU A 32 0.72 -25.16 -11.75
CA LEU A 32 0.40 -25.71 -10.42
C LEU A 32 0.92 -24.83 -9.29
N ALA A 33 2.15 -24.31 -9.41
CA ALA A 33 2.72 -23.39 -8.43
C ALA A 33 1.93 -22.07 -8.35
N LYS A 34 1.51 -21.52 -9.49
CA LYS A 34 0.65 -20.32 -9.56
C LYS A 34 -0.70 -20.59 -8.90
N ILE A 35 -1.38 -21.69 -9.24
CA ILE A 35 -2.66 -22.08 -8.63
C ILE A 35 -2.54 -22.24 -7.11
N LYS A 36 -1.48 -22.90 -6.62
CA LYS A 36 -1.22 -23.04 -5.18
C LYS A 36 -1.03 -21.69 -4.50
N LYS A 37 -0.25 -20.78 -5.10
CA LYS A 37 -0.03 -19.43 -4.59
C LYS A 37 -1.33 -18.62 -4.54
N ASP A 38 -2.15 -18.71 -5.59
CA ASP A 38 -3.43 -18.01 -5.67
C ASP A 38 -4.44 -18.56 -4.66
N LYS A 39 -4.50 -19.87 -4.45
CA LYS A 39 -5.33 -20.50 -3.39
C LYS A 39 -4.92 -20.04 -2.00
N VAL A 40 -3.62 -20.02 -1.70
CA VAL A 40 -3.10 -19.55 -0.39
C VAL A 40 -3.39 -18.06 -0.21
N LYS A 41 -3.24 -17.26 -1.26
CA LYS A 41 -3.58 -15.83 -1.24
C LYS A 41 -5.08 -15.64 -0.96
N LYS A 42 -5.94 -16.34 -1.68
CA LYS A 42 -7.40 -16.26 -1.50
C LYS A 42 -7.81 -16.68 -0.10
N ALA A 43 -7.31 -17.81 0.41
CA ALA A 43 -7.58 -18.25 1.78
C ALA A 43 -7.14 -17.22 2.83
N LYS A 44 -5.99 -16.55 2.63
CA LYS A 44 -5.57 -15.43 3.49
C LYS A 44 -6.50 -14.22 3.39
N GLU A 45 -6.95 -13.87 2.20
CA GLU A 45 -7.90 -12.77 2.01
C GLU A 45 -9.28 -13.05 2.63
N ASP A 46 -9.72 -14.30 2.57
CA ASP A 46 -10.98 -14.76 3.16
C ASP A 46 -10.91 -14.72 4.70
N LEU A 47 -9.73 -14.97 5.28
CA LEU A 47 -9.48 -14.88 6.73
C LEU A 47 -9.40 -13.44 7.26
N LEU A 48 -8.92 -12.48 6.45
CA LEU A 48 -8.73 -11.11 6.92
C LEU A 48 -10.06 -10.37 7.06
N THR A 49 -10.27 -9.76 8.23
CA THR A 49 -11.43 -8.93 8.49
C THR A 49 -11.26 -7.52 7.88
N THR A 50 -12.34 -6.75 7.80
CA THR A 50 -12.26 -5.34 7.41
C THR A 50 -11.33 -4.55 8.34
N SER A 51 -11.31 -4.87 9.64
CA SER A 51 -10.41 -4.24 10.62
C SER A 51 -8.94 -4.52 10.31
N ASP A 52 -8.61 -5.74 9.87
CA ASP A 52 -7.24 -6.08 9.49
C ASP A 52 -6.80 -5.32 8.24
N TYR A 53 -7.66 -5.25 7.22
CA TYR A 53 -7.41 -4.43 6.04
C TYR A 53 -7.26 -2.96 6.39
N LEU A 54 -8.00 -2.46 7.39
CA LEU A 54 -7.92 -1.07 7.83
C LEU A 54 -6.57 -0.76 8.49
N LYS A 55 -6.05 -1.69 9.29
CA LYS A 55 -4.69 -1.60 9.86
C LYS A 55 -3.63 -1.62 8.77
N LEU A 56 -3.75 -2.51 7.79
CA LEU A 56 -2.83 -2.59 6.64
C LEU A 56 -2.85 -1.31 5.80
N ALA A 57 -4.04 -0.77 5.53
CA ALA A 57 -4.25 0.52 4.86
C ALA A 57 -3.54 1.65 5.61
N GLN A 58 -3.74 1.76 6.92
CA GLN A 58 -3.09 2.78 7.75
C GLN A 58 -1.56 2.69 7.70
N GLN A 59 -0.98 1.48 7.76
CA GLN A 59 0.47 1.31 7.69
C GLN A 59 1.04 1.80 6.35
N VAL A 60 0.40 1.44 5.24
CA VAL A 60 0.83 1.84 3.90
C VAL A 60 0.65 3.34 3.70
N PHE A 61 -0.51 3.88 4.06
CA PHE A 61 -0.81 5.31 3.96
C PHE A 61 0.15 6.15 4.80
N ASN A 62 0.40 5.77 6.06
CA ASN A 62 1.35 6.46 6.93
C ASN A 62 2.78 6.39 6.42
N LYS A 63 3.19 5.29 5.77
CA LYS A 63 4.49 5.21 5.10
C LYS A 63 4.56 6.23 3.97
N TRP A 64 3.54 6.29 3.12
CA TRP A 64 3.49 7.26 2.02
C TRP A 64 3.52 8.71 2.52
N ILE A 65 2.75 9.06 3.57
CA ILE A 65 2.77 10.41 4.14
C ILE A 65 4.18 10.81 4.60
N ARG A 66 4.87 9.90 5.29
CA ARG A 66 6.25 10.19 5.76
C ARG A 66 7.21 10.41 4.58
N LEU A 67 7.10 9.63 3.51
CA LEU A 67 7.90 9.86 2.31
C LEU A 67 7.55 11.19 1.62
N ARG A 68 6.26 11.48 1.43
CA ARG A 68 5.77 12.73 0.85
C ARG A 68 6.29 13.96 1.60
N ASP A 69 6.34 13.88 2.93
CA ASP A 69 6.69 14.99 3.80
C ASP A 69 8.13 14.93 4.36
N ALA A 70 8.98 14.04 3.84
CA ALA A 70 10.29 13.72 4.44
C ALA A 70 11.21 14.94 4.62
N ASN A 71 11.11 15.92 3.72
CA ASN A 71 11.94 17.14 3.72
C ASN A 71 11.24 18.35 4.36
N GLN A 72 10.11 18.13 5.03
CA GLN A 72 9.34 19.18 5.69
C GLN A 72 9.55 19.13 7.21
N GLY A 73 9.34 20.25 7.89
CA GLY A 73 9.28 20.29 9.35
C GLY A 73 7.99 19.69 9.89
N CYS A 74 7.94 19.43 11.19
CA CYS A 74 6.72 19.02 11.89
C CYS A 74 5.56 19.99 11.59
N ILE A 75 4.42 19.47 11.12
CA ILE A 75 3.25 20.30 10.78
C ILE A 75 2.77 21.20 11.93
N SER A 76 2.99 20.81 13.20
CA SER A 76 2.53 21.59 14.35
C SER A 76 3.54 22.61 14.85
N CYS A 77 4.84 22.30 14.83
CA CYS A 77 5.86 23.13 15.50
C CYS A 77 7.00 23.58 14.59
N GLY A 78 7.00 23.18 13.32
CA GLY A 78 8.02 23.54 12.33
C GLY A 78 9.38 22.89 12.54
N THR A 79 9.64 22.27 13.69
CA THR A 79 10.93 21.62 14.00
C THR A 79 11.29 20.62 12.90
N PRO A 80 12.54 20.65 12.38
CA PRO A 80 13.03 19.64 11.45
C PRO A 80 12.82 18.22 11.99
N LEU A 81 12.41 17.32 11.12
CA LEU A 81 12.13 15.94 11.49
C LEU A 81 13.43 15.13 11.49
N GLY A 82 13.67 14.40 12.58
CA GLY A 82 14.80 13.47 12.68
C GLY A 82 14.52 12.14 11.98
N SER A 83 15.31 11.11 12.33
CA SER A 83 15.14 9.76 11.78
C SER A 83 13.82 9.08 12.15
N LYS A 84 13.17 9.52 13.25
CA LYS A 84 11.89 9.00 13.72
C LYS A 84 10.86 10.11 13.87
N TYR A 85 9.78 9.99 13.10
CA TYR A 85 8.59 10.83 13.18
C TYR A 85 7.36 10.06 12.68
N ASP A 86 6.18 10.62 12.96
CA ASP A 86 4.90 9.99 12.72
C ASP A 86 4.15 10.64 11.55
N ALA A 87 3.12 9.95 11.05
CA ALA A 87 2.07 10.52 10.22
C ALA A 87 0.89 10.91 11.12
N GLY A 88 0.92 12.12 11.65
CA GLY A 88 -0.06 12.65 12.60
C GLY A 88 -1.36 13.04 11.92
N HIS A 89 -2.49 12.65 12.51
CA HIS A 89 -3.83 12.99 12.01
C HIS A 89 -4.36 14.23 12.73
N PHE A 90 -4.88 15.22 11.99
CA PHE A 90 -5.56 16.36 12.60
C PHE A 90 -6.91 15.92 13.19
N TRP A 91 -7.78 15.38 12.34
CA TRP A 91 -8.99 14.67 12.76
C TRP A 91 -8.66 13.21 13.03
N SER A 92 -8.91 12.77 14.27
CA SER A 92 -8.47 11.46 14.76
C SER A 92 -8.96 10.32 13.88
N ALA A 93 -8.08 9.35 13.60
CA ALA A 93 -8.43 8.17 12.83
C ALA A 93 -9.61 7.41 13.47
N GLY A 94 -9.72 7.35 14.79
CA GLY A 94 -10.78 6.63 15.50
C GLY A 94 -12.17 7.27 15.40
N GLY A 95 -12.24 8.61 15.38
CA GLY A 95 -13.51 9.35 15.37
C GLY A 95 -13.97 9.79 13.98
N HIS A 96 -13.05 9.98 13.03
CA HIS A 96 -13.33 10.67 11.77
C HIS A 96 -12.97 9.76 10.58
N SER A 97 -13.77 8.70 10.41
CA SER A 97 -13.52 7.64 9.43
C SER A 97 -13.51 8.14 7.98
N SER A 98 -14.26 9.20 7.67
CA SER A 98 -14.38 9.81 6.33
C SER A 98 -13.09 10.45 5.85
N VAL A 99 -12.32 11.06 6.77
CA VAL A 99 -11.07 11.76 6.47
C VAL A 99 -9.82 11.00 6.95
N ARG A 100 -9.98 9.78 7.50
CA ARG A 100 -8.88 8.94 7.99
C ARG A 100 -7.74 8.77 6.98
N PHE A 101 -8.07 8.58 5.71
CA PHE A 101 -7.09 8.40 4.63
C PHE A 101 -7.05 9.59 3.65
N HIS A 102 -7.50 10.76 4.09
CA HIS A 102 -7.42 11.99 3.30
C HIS A 102 -6.02 12.61 3.43
N PRO A 103 -5.29 12.86 2.33
CA PRO A 103 -3.93 13.40 2.38
C PRO A 103 -3.80 14.76 3.10
N ASP A 104 -4.84 15.59 3.06
CA ASP A 104 -4.87 16.88 3.79
C ASP A 104 -5.24 16.73 5.28
N ASN A 105 -5.63 15.53 5.74
CA ASN A 105 -5.87 15.29 7.18
C ASN A 105 -4.60 14.79 7.89
N VAL A 106 -3.58 14.34 7.15
CA VAL A 106 -2.45 13.59 7.71
C VAL A 106 -1.13 14.12 7.18
N HIS A 107 -0.21 14.41 8.09
CA HIS A 107 1.05 15.06 7.79
C HIS A 107 2.17 14.53 8.68
N ALA A 108 3.41 14.74 8.26
CA ALA A 108 4.55 14.42 9.11
C ALA A 108 4.54 15.27 10.40
N GLN A 109 4.69 14.59 11.54
CA GLN A 109 4.61 15.19 12.86
C GLN A 109 5.67 14.59 13.79
N CYS A 110 6.37 15.43 14.55
CA CYS A 110 7.37 14.94 15.50
C CYS A 110 6.70 14.17 16.65
N VAL A 111 7.44 13.23 17.24
CA VAL A 111 6.96 12.37 18.35
C VAL A 111 6.45 13.20 19.53
N ALA A 112 7.15 14.28 19.88
CA ALA A 112 6.75 15.16 20.98
C ALA A 112 5.38 15.81 20.74
N CYS A 113 5.10 16.28 19.52
CA CYS A 113 3.79 16.87 19.20
C CYS A 113 2.71 15.81 19.07
N ASN A 114 2.97 14.72 18.34
CA ASN A 114 1.96 13.70 18.07
C ASN A 114 1.62 12.88 19.31
N GLN A 115 2.63 12.33 19.98
CA GLN A 115 2.43 11.35 21.06
C GLN A 115 2.31 12.03 22.43
N HIS A 116 3.23 12.95 22.77
CA HIS A 116 3.27 13.52 24.13
C HIS A 116 2.32 14.71 24.31
N LYS A 117 2.02 15.46 23.23
CA LYS A 117 1.05 16.56 23.22
C LYS A 117 -0.26 16.21 22.54
N HIS A 118 -0.53 14.90 22.37
CA HIS A 118 -1.79 14.38 21.82
C HIS A 118 -2.20 15.06 20.51
N GLY A 119 -1.28 15.13 19.55
CA GLY A 119 -1.49 15.75 18.24
C GLY A 119 -1.25 17.27 18.18
N ASN A 120 -1.05 17.95 19.32
CA ASN A 120 -0.78 19.39 19.40
C ASN A 120 -1.72 20.22 18.48
N LEU A 121 -3.03 19.95 18.59
CA LEU A 121 -4.02 20.29 17.57
C LEU A 121 -4.13 21.79 17.27
N ILE A 122 -4.00 22.67 18.27
CA ILE A 122 -4.04 24.13 18.05
C ILE A 122 -2.92 24.59 17.12
N ALA A 123 -1.70 24.08 17.36
CA ALA A 123 -0.56 24.41 16.53
C ALA A 123 -0.60 23.68 15.17
N TYR A 124 -1.12 22.44 15.16
CA TYR A 124 -1.42 21.71 13.93
C TYR A 124 -2.38 22.51 13.04
N GLN A 125 -3.50 23.01 13.57
CA GLN A 125 -4.50 23.75 12.79
C GLN A 125 -3.89 24.97 12.09
N LYS A 126 -3.06 25.73 12.80
CA LYS A 126 -2.32 26.87 12.22
C LYS A 126 -1.43 26.43 11.06
N GLY A 127 -0.63 25.37 11.25
CA GLY A 127 0.23 24.82 10.20
C GLY A 127 -0.55 24.24 9.02
N LEU A 128 -1.70 23.61 9.29
CA LEU A 128 -2.59 23.06 8.28
C LEU A 128 -3.19 24.15 7.41
N ILE A 129 -3.80 25.17 8.01
CA ILE A 129 -4.38 26.31 7.27
C ILE A 129 -3.30 27.02 6.44
N ALA A 130 -2.09 27.20 7.00
CA ALA A 130 -0.97 27.77 6.25
C ALA A 130 -0.56 26.90 5.04
N LYS A 131 -0.65 25.56 5.17
CA LYS A 131 -0.24 24.61 4.14
C LYS A 131 -1.27 24.45 3.01
N ILE A 132 -2.56 24.35 3.34
CA ILE A 132 -3.62 24.01 2.37
C ILE A 132 -4.55 25.19 2.05
N GLY A 133 -4.48 26.27 2.82
CA GLY A 133 -5.39 27.42 2.72
C GLY A 133 -6.72 27.19 3.44
N LEU A 134 -7.39 28.28 3.81
CA LEU A 134 -8.63 28.24 4.60
C LEU A 134 -9.75 27.49 3.88
N GLN A 135 -9.94 27.72 2.57
CA GLN A 135 -10.99 27.07 1.78
C GLN A 135 -10.89 25.53 1.83
N LYS A 136 -9.68 24.97 1.70
CA LYS A 136 -9.48 23.50 1.77
C LYS A 136 -9.63 22.98 3.19
N TYR A 137 -9.23 23.77 4.19
CA TYR A 137 -9.49 23.46 5.60
C TYR A 137 -11.00 23.33 5.86
N ASP A 138 -11.81 24.30 5.41
CA ASP A 138 -13.26 24.29 5.61
C ASP A 138 -13.90 23.07 4.92
N GLN A 139 -13.45 22.73 3.71
CA GLN A 139 -13.89 21.53 3.00
C GLN A 139 -13.51 20.24 3.73
N LEU A 140 -12.33 20.19 4.34
CA LEU A 140 -11.86 19.04 5.10
C LEU A 140 -12.66 18.88 6.40
N GLU A 141 -12.92 19.98 7.11
CA GLU A 141 -13.74 20.02 8.31
C GLU A 141 -15.16 19.54 8.02
N ALA A 142 -15.80 20.06 6.97
CA ALA A 142 -17.12 19.59 6.55
C ALA A 142 -17.15 18.07 6.30
N LYS A 143 -16.16 17.53 5.57
CA LYS A 143 -16.04 16.08 5.32
C LYS A 143 -15.77 15.27 6.57
N ALA A 144 -15.08 15.82 7.57
CA ALA A 144 -14.71 15.09 8.78
C ALA A 144 -15.92 14.61 9.58
N HIS A 145 -17.06 15.29 9.43
CA HIS A 145 -18.32 14.96 10.09
C HIS A 145 -19.20 13.97 9.30
N ASP A 146 -18.79 13.57 8.09
CA ASP A 146 -19.50 12.56 7.31
C ASP A 146 -19.35 11.15 7.90
N THR A 147 -20.40 10.35 7.78
CA THR A 147 -20.34 8.93 8.13
C THR A 147 -19.70 8.12 7.00
N LYS A 148 -18.54 7.51 7.27
CA LYS A 148 -17.88 6.58 6.33
C LYS A 148 -17.68 5.20 6.95
N LYS A 149 -18.29 4.19 6.34
CA LYS A 149 -17.98 2.77 6.60
C LYS A 149 -17.11 2.24 5.46
N TRP A 150 -15.94 1.72 5.81
CA TRP A 150 -15.00 1.16 4.85
C TRP A 150 -15.38 -0.29 4.52
N THR A 151 -15.37 -0.61 3.24
CA THR A 151 -15.48 -1.99 2.75
C THR A 151 -14.09 -2.61 2.59
N LYS A 152 -14.01 -3.94 2.49
CA LYS A 152 -12.74 -4.62 2.24
C LYS A 152 -12.14 -4.21 0.89
N ASP A 153 -12.96 -4.05 -0.13
CA ASP A 153 -12.50 -3.76 -1.49
C ASP A 153 -11.93 -2.34 -1.60
N GLU A 154 -12.61 -1.34 -1.02
CA GLU A 154 -12.07 0.03 -0.94
C GLU A 154 -10.71 0.07 -0.23
N LEU A 155 -10.54 -0.70 0.85
CA LEU A 155 -9.28 -0.76 1.58
C LEU A 155 -8.18 -1.45 0.76
N LYS A 156 -8.52 -2.51 0.01
CA LYS A 156 -7.58 -3.18 -0.92
C LYS A 156 -7.13 -2.20 -2.02
N GLU A 157 -8.05 -1.46 -2.61
CA GLU A 157 -7.75 -0.43 -3.62
C GLU A 157 -6.88 0.69 -3.05
N LEU A 158 -7.20 1.18 -1.86
CA LEU A 158 -6.41 2.18 -1.15
C LEU A 158 -4.97 1.70 -0.91
N ILE A 159 -4.81 0.47 -0.42
CA ILE A 159 -3.50 -0.17 -0.22
C ILE A 159 -2.73 -0.25 -1.54
N ALA A 160 -3.37 -0.68 -2.62
CA ALA A 160 -2.73 -0.79 -3.93
C ALA A 160 -2.28 0.59 -4.43
N THR A 161 -3.16 1.60 -4.33
CA THR A 161 -2.91 2.98 -4.74
C THR A 161 -1.68 3.55 -4.04
N TYR A 162 -1.62 3.50 -2.72
CA TYR A 162 -0.48 4.07 -1.99
C TYR A 162 0.78 3.21 -2.07
N LYS A 163 0.68 1.89 -2.26
CA LYS A 163 1.85 1.07 -2.61
C LYS A 163 2.46 1.48 -3.95
N ASN A 164 1.63 1.83 -4.93
CA ASN A 164 2.12 2.32 -6.22
C ASN A 164 2.75 3.71 -6.07
N LYS A 165 2.11 4.63 -5.32
CA LYS A 165 2.71 5.93 -5.00
C LYS A 165 4.07 5.81 -4.30
N ILE A 166 4.23 4.89 -3.34
CA ILE A 166 5.53 4.68 -2.66
C ILE A 166 6.63 4.20 -3.61
N LYS A 167 6.27 3.54 -4.72
CA LYS A 167 7.26 3.04 -5.69
C LYS A 167 7.70 4.09 -6.70
N ASP A 168 6.89 5.14 -6.86
CA ASP A 168 7.15 6.26 -7.75
C ASP A 168 8.47 6.93 -7.37
N GLU A 169 9.23 7.35 -8.39
CA GLU A 169 10.59 7.87 -8.20
C GLU A 169 10.59 9.20 -7.45
N ASP A 170 9.49 9.96 -7.55
CA ASP A 170 9.28 11.21 -6.84
C ASP A 170 9.32 11.07 -5.30
N TYR A 171 9.23 9.84 -4.76
CA TYR A 171 9.23 9.56 -3.34
C TYR A 171 10.34 8.59 -2.88
N ARG A 172 11.36 8.34 -3.72
CA ARG A 172 12.57 7.59 -3.37
C ARG A 172 13.70 8.50 -2.93
#